data_AF-A0A1V6THL0-F1
#
_entry.id   AF-A0A1V6THL0-F1
#
_cell.length_a   1.000
_cell.length_b   1.000
_cell.length_c   1.000
_cell.angle_alpha   90.00
_cell.angle_beta   90.00
_cell.angle_gamma   90.00
#
_symmetry.space_group_name_H-M   'P 1'
#
loop_
_entity.id
_entity.type
_entity.pdbx_description
1 polymer ?
#
loop_
_entity_poly.entity_id
_entity_poly.type
_entity_poly.pdbx_seq_one_letter_code
_entity_poly.pdbx_strand_id
1 'polypeptide(L)'
;MAAIDIAPQPVPNMKHDYEIRLLLDSTAVLNSNNEPTDTVLSAFKMPLTATKINVQFLDKSSLDLYIAGWSARIRKNENKKDLEFTYKKRYTISDGNIDAALDVANINGFNADNKKYEAQVEWGLEHKTLSISRKKDVDYKNNGTDLPGTEKARNLLIDEAPKEFDNSNGIFTWGTNILKESRIFGPILYQRFIGSWNGIPLYLEVWPLLNSTRTVIEYFVEASFKTESREKASVEKENLAGFLQSKGWFLERELLKTQIIMERY
;
A
#
# COMPACT_ATOMS: atom_id res chain seq x y z
N MET A 1 16.34 44.85 -28.07
CA MET A 1 15.93 44.37 -26.73
C MET A 1 16.13 42.87 -26.72
N ALA A 2 17.07 42.37 -25.91
CA ALA A 2 17.26 40.94 -25.71
C ALA A 2 16.17 40.43 -24.75
N ALA A 3 15.44 39.40 -25.15
CA ALA A 3 14.51 38.71 -24.26
C ALA A 3 15.34 38.02 -23.18
N ILE A 4 15.09 38.38 -21.92
CA ILE A 4 15.61 37.66 -20.77
C ILE A 4 14.84 36.34 -20.74
N ASP A 5 15.51 35.26 -21.11
CA ASP A 5 14.98 33.91 -20.98
C ASP A 5 14.95 33.57 -19.48
N ILE A 6 13.81 33.86 -18.85
CA ILE A 6 13.59 33.53 -17.44
C ILE A 6 13.49 32.02 -17.40
N ALA A 7 14.52 31.36 -16.84
CA ALA A 7 14.50 29.92 -16.60
C ALA A 7 13.16 29.54 -15.92
N PRO A 8 12.46 28.50 -16.41
CA PRO A 8 11.19 28.11 -15.83
C PRO A 8 11.40 27.80 -14.34
N GLN A 9 10.53 28.36 -13.50
CA GLN A 9 10.54 28.06 -12.07
C GLN A 9 10.40 26.55 -11.87
N PRO A 10 11.20 25.93 -10.96
CA PRO A 10 11.09 24.50 -10.72
C PRO A 10 9.67 24.17 -10.26
N VAL A 11 9.06 23.16 -10.87
CA VAL A 11 7.71 22.72 -10.52
C VAL A 11 7.73 22.21 -9.07
N PRO A 12 6.80 22.65 -8.19
CA PRO A 12 6.81 22.23 -6.80
C PRO A 12 6.62 20.72 -6.59
N ASN A 13 7.12 20.22 -5.47
CA ASN A 13 6.90 18.83 -5.05
C ASN A 13 5.42 18.55 -4.73
N MET A 14 5.03 17.28 -4.82
CA MET A 14 3.69 16.83 -4.45
C MET A 14 3.42 17.08 -2.96
N LYS A 15 2.17 17.43 -2.62
CA LYS A 15 1.70 17.35 -1.24
C LYS A 15 1.48 15.90 -0.85
N HIS A 16 1.82 15.55 0.39
CA HIS A 16 1.66 14.20 0.93
C HIS A 16 0.94 14.21 2.28
N ASP A 17 0.35 13.06 2.60
CA ASP A 17 -0.10 12.72 3.95
C ASP A 17 0.87 11.69 4.59
N TYR A 18 0.55 11.27 5.81
CA TYR A 18 1.25 10.23 6.55
C TYR A 18 0.30 9.06 6.82
N GLU A 19 0.77 7.84 6.59
CA GLU A 19 0.10 6.61 7.00
C GLU A 19 0.98 5.89 8.03
N ILE A 20 0.53 5.86 9.29
CA ILE A 20 1.18 5.09 10.35
C ILE A 20 0.75 3.64 10.25
N ARG A 21 1.69 2.70 10.43
CA ARG A 21 1.45 1.26 10.30
C ARG A 21 2.18 0.51 11.41
N LEU A 22 1.44 -0.18 12.27
CA LEU A 22 1.99 -0.95 13.39
C LEU A 22 1.47 -2.39 13.34
N LEU A 23 2.34 -3.34 13.61
CA LEU A 23 1.98 -4.76 13.67
C LEU A 23 1.49 -5.15 15.06
N LEU A 24 0.52 -6.06 15.07
CA LEU A 24 -0.02 -6.64 16.28
C LEU A 24 0.31 -8.15 16.31
N ASP A 25 0.55 -8.68 17.50
CA ASP A 25 0.77 -10.11 17.72
C ASP A 25 -0.54 -10.86 17.45
N SER A 26 -0.58 -11.61 16.35
CA SER A 26 -1.75 -12.37 15.92
C SER A 26 -2.25 -13.35 16.98
N THR A 27 -1.36 -13.92 17.79
CA THR A 27 -1.72 -14.88 18.85
C THR A 27 -2.42 -14.21 20.03
N ALA A 28 -2.16 -12.92 20.25
CA ALA A 28 -2.76 -12.12 21.32
C ALA A 28 -4.07 -11.44 20.90
N VAL A 29 -4.24 -11.15 19.60
CA VAL A 29 -5.33 -10.30 19.11
C VAL A 29 -6.40 -11.04 18.32
N LEU A 30 -6.13 -12.25 17.85
CA LEU A 30 -7.09 -13.09 17.12
C LEU A 30 -7.65 -14.21 18.01
N ASN A 31 -8.90 -14.60 17.75
CA ASN A 31 -9.55 -15.76 18.34
C ASN A 31 -9.24 -17.05 17.54
N SER A 32 -9.82 -18.19 17.95
CA SER A 32 -9.62 -19.49 17.28
C SER A 32 -10.14 -19.54 15.83
N ASN A 33 -11.00 -18.60 15.43
CA ASN A 33 -11.49 -18.45 14.06
C ASN A 33 -10.61 -17.51 13.21
N ASN A 34 -9.49 -17.04 13.77
CA ASN A 34 -8.59 -16.04 13.19
C ASN A 34 -9.24 -14.67 12.95
N GLU A 35 -10.23 -14.31 13.76
CA GLU A 35 -10.90 -13.01 13.76
C GLU A 35 -10.45 -12.19 14.98
N PRO A 36 -10.43 -10.84 14.91
CA PRO A 36 -10.10 -10.03 16.08
C PRO A 36 -11.00 -10.34 17.27
N THR A 37 -10.43 -10.42 18.46
CA THR A 37 -11.21 -10.66 19.68
C THR A 37 -12.17 -9.49 19.98
N ASP A 38 -13.25 -9.76 20.73
CA ASP A 38 -14.20 -8.73 21.18
C ASP A 38 -13.51 -7.59 21.93
N THR A 39 -12.45 -7.91 22.69
CA THR A 39 -11.63 -6.92 23.40
C THR A 39 -10.94 -5.96 22.43
N VAL A 40 -10.37 -6.47 21.33
CA VAL A 40 -9.71 -5.66 20.30
C VAL A 40 -10.73 -4.82 19.55
N LEU A 41 -11.85 -5.42 19.12
CA LEU A 41 -12.92 -4.72 18.42
C LEU A 41 -13.48 -3.58 19.28
N SER A 42 -13.76 -3.85 20.56
CA SER A 42 -14.26 -2.85 21.50
C SER A 42 -13.26 -1.72 21.75
N ALA A 43 -11.97 -2.05 21.92
CA ALA A 43 -10.92 -1.06 22.17
C ALA A 43 -10.82 -0.01 21.05
N PHE A 44 -11.00 -0.43 19.80
CA PHE A 44 -10.94 0.44 18.64
C PHE A 44 -12.31 0.83 18.07
N LYS A 45 -13.40 0.57 18.80
CA LYS A 45 -14.78 0.89 18.37
C LYS A 45 -15.09 0.34 16.97
N MET A 46 -14.60 -0.86 16.67
CA MET A 46 -14.80 -1.53 15.39
C MET A 46 -16.14 -2.29 15.38
N PRO A 47 -16.82 -2.36 14.23
CA PRO A 47 -17.96 -3.25 14.07
C PRO A 47 -17.51 -4.71 14.12
N LEU A 48 -18.46 -5.61 14.38
CA LEU A 48 -18.21 -7.06 14.32
C LEU A 48 -17.96 -7.56 12.89
N THR A 49 -18.42 -6.83 11.88
CA THR A 49 -18.28 -7.23 10.48
C THR A 49 -17.05 -6.61 9.83
N ALA A 50 -16.22 -7.46 9.23
CA ALA A 50 -15.14 -7.03 8.37
C ALA A 50 -15.65 -6.73 6.96
N THR A 51 -14.91 -5.88 6.24
CA THR A 51 -14.94 -5.86 4.78
C THR A 51 -13.89 -6.84 4.23
N LYS A 52 -14.30 -7.78 3.38
CA LYS A 52 -13.41 -8.68 2.66
C LYS A 52 -12.88 -8.02 1.39
N ILE A 53 -11.57 -8.14 1.19
CA ILE A 53 -10.88 -7.56 0.05
C ILE A 53 -9.92 -8.62 -0.49
N ASN A 54 -10.06 -8.95 -1.77
CA ASN A 54 -9.10 -9.79 -2.46
C ASN A 54 -8.09 -8.92 -3.19
N VAL A 55 -6.82 -9.32 -3.17
CA VAL A 55 -5.74 -8.62 -3.89
C VAL A 55 -4.85 -9.59 -4.63
N GLN A 56 -4.42 -9.20 -5.82
CA GLN A 56 -3.35 -9.85 -6.54
C GLN A 56 -2.38 -8.81 -7.10
N PHE A 57 -1.09 -9.14 -7.08
CA PHE A 57 -0.05 -8.34 -7.70
C PHE A 57 0.43 -9.03 -8.98
N LEU A 58 0.91 -8.25 -9.94
CA LEU A 58 1.50 -8.76 -11.17
C LEU A 58 2.94 -8.28 -11.25
N ASP A 59 3.85 -9.23 -11.40
CA ASP A 59 5.28 -8.99 -11.68
C ASP A 59 5.87 -10.23 -12.39
N LYS A 60 7.07 -10.13 -12.96
CA LYS A 60 7.81 -11.32 -13.43
C LYS A 60 8.27 -12.17 -12.25
N SER A 61 8.61 -13.42 -12.50
CA SER A 61 9.28 -14.27 -11.50
C SER A 61 10.62 -13.70 -11.02
N SER A 62 11.25 -12.84 -11.82
CA SER A 62 12.46 -12.09 -11.49
C SER A 62 12.21 -10.84 -10.64
N LEU A 63 10.95 -10.50 -10.34
CA LEU A 63 10.55 -9.35 -9.51
C LEU A 63 10.98 -7.99 -10.08
N ASP A 64 11.01 -7.84 -11.40
CA ASP A 64 11.52 -6.65 -12.08
C ASP A 64 10.80 -5.35 -11.64
N LEU A 65 9.47 -5.37 -11.47
CA LEU A 65 8.75 -4.19 -10.97
C LEU A 65 9.15 -3.91 -9.53
N TYR A 66 9.09 -4.92 -8.67
CA TYR A 66 9.36 -4.79 -7.25
C TYR A 66 10.78 -4.29 -6.98
N ILE A 67 11.80 -4.84 -7.65
CA ILE A 67 13.21 -4.41 -7.56
C ILE A 67 13.35 -2.97 -8.02
N ALA A 68 12.62 -2.56 -9.07
CA ALA A 68 12.59 -1.18 -9.51
C ALA A 68 11.73 -0.26 -8.61
N GLY A 69 11.23 -0.74 -7.45
CA GLY A 69 10.41 0.03 -6.52
C GLY A 69 8.96 0.25 -6.97
N TRP A 70 8.54 -0.42 -8.04
CA TRP A 70 7.16 -0.39 -8.53
C TRP A 70 6.34 -1.56 -8.00
N SER A 71 5.03 -1.38 -8.01
CA SER A 71 4.07 -2.48 -7.84
C SER A 71 2.81 -2.16 -8.63
N ALA A 72 2.33 -3.15 -9.38
CA ALA A 72 1.04 -3.13 -10.06
C ALA A 72 0.12 -4.17 -9.40
N ARG A 73 -1.08 -3.76 -9.01
CA ARG A 73 -2.02 -4.65 -8.32
C ARG A 73 -3.46 -4.40 -8.72
N ILE A 74 -4.25 -5.45 -8.59
CA ILE A 74 -5.70 -5.44 -8.73
C ILE A 74 -6.31 -5.82 -7.39
N ARG A 75 -7.31 -5.07 -6.95
CA ARG A 75 -8.10 -5.34 -5.75
C ARG A 75 -9.58 -5.46 -6.10
N LYS A 76 -10.26 -6.34 -5.39
CA LYS A 76 -11.71 -6.46 -5.41
C LYS A 76 -12.25 -6.39 -3.99
N ASN A 77 -13.04 -5.36 -3.72
CA ASN A 77 -13.75 -5.19 -2.46
C ASN A 77 -15.15 -5.81 -2.61
N GLU A 78 -15.58 -6.62 -1.63
CA GLU A 78 -16.86 -7.33 -1.69
C GLU A 78 -18.07 -6.40 -1.87
N ASN A 79 -17.97 -5.15 -1.40
CA ASN A 79 -19.03 -4.14 -1.43
C ASN A 79 -18.97 -3.21 -2.65
N LYS A 80 -18.05 -3.44 -3.60
CA LYS A 80 -17.91 -2.62 -4.80
C LYS A 80 -18.12 -3.46 -6.06
N LYS A 81 -18.67 -2.85 -7.12
CA LYS A 81 -18.80 -3.50 -8.44
C LYS A 81 -17.50 -3.45 -9.26
N ASP A 82 -16.70 -2.43 -9.02
CA ASP A 82 -15.46 -2.20 -9.76
C ASP A 82 -14.29 -3.04 -9.24
N LEU A 83 -13.28 -3.20 -10.08
CA LEU A 83 -11.92 -3.54 -9.66
C LEU A 83 -11.16 -2.24 -9.40
N GLU A 84 -10.39 -2.20 -8.32
CA GLU A 84 -9.43 -1.12 -8.04
C GLU A 84 -8.06 -1.54 -8.58
N PHE A 85 -7.55 -0.83 -9.57
CA PHE A 85 -6.16 -0.96 -10.03
C PHE A 85 -5.30 0.06 -9.29
N THR A 86 -4.11 -0.35 -8.85
CA THR A 86 -3.13 0.56 -8.27
C THR A 86 -1.77 0.36 -8.92
N TYR A 87 -1.18 1.46 -9.40
CA TYR A 87 0.24 1.58 -9.70
C TYR A 87 0.89 2.37 -8.58
N LYS A 88 1.84 1.76 -7.87
CA LYS A 88 2.54 2.42 -6.76
C LYS A 88 4.04 2.35 -6.96
N LYS A 89 4.69 3.51 -6.97
CA LYS A 89 6.16 3.69 -6.91
C LYS A 89 6.57 4.03 -5.50
N ARG A 90 7.67 3.46 -5.03
CA ARG A 90 8.25 3.71 -3.71
C ARG A 90 9.63 4.32 -3.83
N TYR A 91 9.91 5.26 -2.93
CA TYR A 91 11.21 5.89 -2.74
C TYR A 91 11.61 5.75 -1.27
N THR A 92 12.81 5.24 -1.04
CA THR A 92 13.38 5.15 0.31
C THR A 92 13.59 6.55 0.86
N ILE A 93 13.15 6.78 2.10
CA ILE A 93 13.48 8.01 2.83
C ILE A 93 14.69 7.72 3.72
N SER A 94 15.85 8.23 3.34
CA SER A 94 17.08 8.10 4.13
C SER A 94 17.16 9.20 5.18
N ASP A 95 17.58 8.86 6.40
CA ASP A 95 17.75 9.79 7.54
C ASP A 95 16.51 10.66 7.85
N GLY A 96 15.32 10.19 7.47
CA GLY A 96 14.07 10.93 7.63
C GLY A 96 13.91 12.13 6.68
N ASN A 97 14.76 12.27 5.65
CA ASN A 97 14.71 13.37 4.69
C ASN A 97 13.63 13.13 3.62
N ILE A 98 12.41 13.58 3.91
CA ILE A 98 11.25 13.44 3.03
C ILE A 98 11.40 14.30 1.77
N ASP A 99 11.96 15.51 1.90
CA ASP A 99 12.10 16.46 0.79
C ASP A 99 13.03 15.90 -0.29
N ALA A 100 14.14 15.28 0.08
CA ALA A 100 15.02 14.62 -0.88
C ALA A 100 14.32 13.49 -1.65
N ALA A 101 13.46 12.70 -0.98
CA ALA A 101 12.67 11.66 -1.65
C ALA A 101 11.62 12.27 -2.61
N LEU A 102 11.00 13.39 -2.23
CA LEU A 102 10.08 14.13 -3.08
C LEU A 102 10.79 14.77 -4.29
N ASP A 103 12.01 15.27 -4.12
CA ASP A 103 12.81 15.83 -5.22
C ASP A 103 13.14 14.75 -6.27
N VAL A 104 13.54 13.56 -5.82
CA VAL A 104 13.74 12.41 -6.72
C VAL A 104 12.44 12.03 -7.42
N ALA A 105 11.31 12.00 -6.72
CA ALA A 105 10.01 11.72 -7.31
C ALA A 105 9.63 12.79 -8.37
N ASN A 106 9.92 14.07 -8.10
CA ASN A 106 9.68 15.18 -9.01
C ASN A 106 10.51 15.06 -10.29
N ILE A 107 11.80 14.73 -10.19
CA ILE A 107 12.67 14.41 -11.33
C ILE A 107 12.10 13.25 -12.16
N ASN A 108 11.42 12.29 -11.53
CA ASN A 108 10.75 11.17 -12.18
C ASN A 108 9.35 11.51 -12.73
N GLY A 109 8.93 12.77 -12.68
CA GLY A 109 7.65 13.26 -13.22
C GLY A 109 6.49 13.26 -12.22
N PHE A 110 6.75 12.99 -10.95
CA PHE A 110 5.76 13.06 -9.86
C PHE A 110 5.88 14.40 -9.12
N ASN A 111 5.24 15.42 -9.67
CA ASN A 111 5.26 16.78 -9.13
C ASN A 111 3.84 17.29 -8.83
N ALA A 112 3.76 18.50 -8.26
CA ALA A 112 2.50 19.09 -7.80
C ALA A 112 1.43 19.20 -8.90
N ASP A 113 1.81 19.29 -10.18
CA ASP A 113 0.87 19.40 -11.30
C ASP A 113 0.25 18.06 -11.68
N ASN A 114 0.85 16.94 -11.24
CA ASN A 114 0.36 15.61 -11.53
C ASN A 114 -0.78 15.19 -10.58
N LYS A 115 -1.98 15.72 -10.82
CA LYS A 115 -3.18 15.48 -9.98
C LYS A 115 -3.72 14.05 -10.05
N LYS A 116 -3.16 13.18 -10.90
CA LYS A 116 -3.58 11.77 -11.02
C LYS A 116 -2.92 10.85 -9.98
N TYR A 117 -1.95 11.38 -9.25
CA TYR A 117 -1.20 10.64 -8.24
C TYR A 117 -1.40 11.22 -6.86
N GLU A 118 -1.30 10.36 -5.86
CA GLU A 118 -1.31 10.69 -4.44
C GLU A 118 0.06 10.32 -3.85
N ALA A 119 0.68 11.26 -3.14
CA ALA A 119 1.88 11.03 -2.37
C ALA A 119 1.53 10.71 -0.91
N GLN A 120 2.21 9.74 -0.32
CA GLN A 120 1.99 9.31 1.06
C GLN A 120 3.31 8.85 1.68
N VAL A 121 3.62 9.36 2.87
CA VAL A 121 4.72 8.84 3.69
C VAL A 121 4.18 7.68 4.51
N GLU A 122 4.49 6.46 4.10
CA GLU A 122 4.23 5.26 4.90
C GLU A 122 5.28 5.17 6.00
N TRP A 123 4.84 5.22 7.26
CA TRP A 123 5.71 5.26 8.42
C TRP A 123 5.43 4.04 9.31
N GLY A 124 6.33 3.07 9.22
CA GLY A 124 6.34 1.87 10.06
C GLY A 124 6.99 2.13 11.41
N LEU A 125 7.44 1.05 12.07
CA LEU A 125 8.10 1.14 13.37
C LEU A 125 9.41 1.93 13.29
N GLU A 126 10.29 1.56 12.36
CA GLU A 126 11.63 2.15 12.23
C GLU A 126 11.75 2.98 10.95
N HIS A 127 11.16 2.50 9.86
CA HIS A 127 11.41 3.05 8.53
C HIS A 127 10.26 3.94 8.03
N LYS A 128 10.63 4.89 7.15
CA LYS A 128 9.71 5.69 6.35
C LYS A 128 9.93 5.39 4.87
N THR A 129 8.85 5.31 4.12
CA THR A 129 8.89 5.17 2.66
C THR A 129 7.95 6.20 2.05
N LEU A 130 8.42 6.93 1.04
CA LEU A 130 7.54 7.75 0.22
C LEU A 130 6.91 6.85 -0.85
N SER A 131 5.59 6.80 -0.87
CA SER A 131 4.81 6.09 -1.87
C SER A 131 4.05 7.08 -2.75
N ILE A 132 4.21 6.94 -4.07
CA ILE A 132 3.42 7.67 -5.06
C ILE A 132 2.48 6.69 -5.76
N SER A 133 1.17 6.92 -5.65
CA SER A 133 0.15 5.96 -6.12
C SER A 133 -0.81 6.58 -7.11
N ARG A 134 -1.10 5.87 -8.19
CA ARG A 134 -2.26 6.13 -9.05
C ARG A 134 -3.25 5.00 -8.92
N LYS A 135 -4.48 5.34 -8.53
CA LYS A 135 -5.61 4.41 -8.46
C LYS A 135 -6.55 4.63 -9.64
N LYS A 136 -7.18 3.55 -10.08
CA LYS A 136 -8.21 3.57 -11.12
C LYS A 136 -9.25 2.51 -10.82
N ASP A 137 -10.52 2.90 -10.75
CA ASP A 137 -11.62 1.96 -10.67
C ASP A 137 -12.11 1.62 -12.08
N VAL A 138 -12.30 0.32 -12.35
CA VAL A 138 -12.75 -0.22 -13.64
C VAL A 138 -13.93 -1.15 -13.41
N ASP A 139 -15.05 -0.91 -14.10
CA ASP A 139 -16.23 -1.77 -14.01
C ASP A 139 -15.89 -3.21 -14.44
N TYR A 140 -16.22 -4.15 -13.56
CA TYR A 140 -15.94 -5.57 -13.76
C TYR A 140 -17.20 -6.44 -13.70
N LYS A 141 -18.38 -5.81 -13.50
CA LYS A 141 -19.72 -6.43 -13.50
C LYS A 141 -19.82 -7.75 -12.74
N ASN A 142 -19.03 -7.92 -11.68
CA ASN A 142 -19.10 -9.05 -10.77
C ASN A 142 -19.33 -8.56 -9.33
N ASN A 143 -20.19 -9.26 -8.60
CA ASN A 143 -20.43 -9.05 -7.18
C ASN A 143 -19.52 -9.98 -6.38
N GLY A 144 -19.07 -9.57 -5.19
CA GLY A 144 -18.16 -10.38 -4.36
C GLY A 144 -16.69 -10.04 -4.59
N THR A 145 -15.79 -11.02 -4.41
CA THR A 145 -14.34 -10.80 -4.26
C THR A 145 -13.48 -11.44 -5.36
N ASP A 146 -14.08 -11.92 -6.44
CA ASP A 146 -13.33 -12.62 -7.48
C ASP A 146 -12.43 -11.67 -8.25
N LEU A 147 -11.24 -12.16 -8.57
CA LEU A 147 -10.23 -11.46 -9.35
C LEU A 147 -10.05 -12.11 -10.74
N PRO A 148 -9.65 -11.35 -11.76
CA PRO A 148 -9.36 -11.91 -13.08
C PRO A 148 -8.15 -12.86 -13.03
N GLY A 149 -8.19 -13.93 -13.83
CA GLY A 149 -7.03 -14.77 -14.11
C GLY A 149 -5.92 -14.02 -14.85
N THR A 150 -4.73 -14.62 -14.94
CA THR A 150 -3.48 -13.97 -15.37
C THR A 150 -3.61 -13.20 -16.68
N GLU A 151 -4.08 -13.82 -17.78
CA GLU A 151 -4.16 -13.16 -19.09
C GLU A 151 -5.03 -11.90 -19.05
N LYS A 152 -6.25 -12.01 -18.50
CA LYS A 152 -7.17 -10.88 -18.37
C LYS A 152 -6.60 -9.81 -17.43
N ALA A 153 -5.95 -10.20 -16.34
CA ALA A 153 -5.33 -9.28 -15.40
C ALA A 153 -4.18 -8.49 -16.03
N ARG A 154 -3.35 -9.14 -16.86
CA ARG A 154 -2.29 -8.48 -17.63
C ARG A 154 -2.88 -7.42 -18.57
N ASN A 155 -3.86 -7.81 -19.39
CA ASN A 155 -4.49 -6.91 -20.36
C ASN A 155 -5.12 -5.69 -19.68
N LEU A 156 -5.92 -5.92 -18.63
CA LEU A 156 -6.57 -4.85 -17.88
C LEU A 156 -5.60 -3.85 -17.26
N LEU A 157 -4.46 -4.33 -16.71
CA LEU A 157 -3.44 -3.41 -16.21
C LEU A 157 -2.75 -2.69 -17.36
N ILE A 158 -2.29 -3.40 -18.40
CA ILE A 158 -1.62 -2.79 -19.56
C ILE A 158 -2.47 -1.65 -20.16
N ASP A 159 -3.78 -1.86 -20.32
CA ASP A 159 -4.70 -0.85 -20.88
C ASP A 159 -4.80 0.42 -20.02
N GLU A 160 -4.61 0.29 -18.71
CA GLU A 160 -4.69 1.39 -17.74
C GLU A 160 -3.32 1.86 -17.24
N ALA A 161 -2.22 1.38 -17.83
CA ALA A 161 -0.87 1.72 -17.43
C ALA A 161 -0.59 3.22 -17.63
N PRO A 162 -0.13 3.94 -16.59
CA PRO A 162 0.18 5.35 -16.75
C PRO A 162 1.55 5.57 -17.39
N LYS A 163 1.74 6.72 -18.03
CA LYS A 163 3.00 7.07 -18.73
C LYS A 163 4.22 6.99 -17.81
N GLU A 164 4.12 7.35 -16.54
CA GLU A 164 5.25 7.33 -15.60
C GLU A 164 5.66 5.91 -15.21
N PHE A 165 4.72 4.96 -15.28
CA PHE A 165 5.02 3.53 -15.12
C PHE A 165 5.78 2.98 -16.34
N ASP A 166 5.42 3.45 -17.54
CA ASP A 166 6.05 3.06 -18.80
C ASP A 166 7.31 3.83 -19.16
N ASN A 167 7.55 5.01 -18.57
CA ASN A 167 8.73 5.84 -18.79
C ASN A 167 9.76 5.69 -17.65
N SER A 168 9.73 4.56 -16.95
CA SER A 168 10.74 4.25 -15.94
C SER A 168 12.06 3.88 -16.64
N ASN A 169 13.18 4.42 -16.17
CA ASN A 169 14.53 4.15 -16.68
C ASN A 169 14.78 4.54 -18.16
N GLY A 170 14.00 5.48 -18.71
CA GLY A 170 14.20 6.00 -20.08
C GLY A 170 13.84 5.02 -21.21
N ILE A 171 13.24 3.87 -20.88
CA ILE A 171 12.74 2.90 -21.86
C ILE A 171 11.24 3.07 -21.96
N PHE A 172 10.75 3.57 -23.09
CA PHE A 172 9.31 3.61 -23.36
C PHE A 172 8.73 2.20 -23.31
N THR A 173 7.55 2.03 -22.68
CA THR A 173 6.82 0.76 -22.52
C THR A 173 7.47 -0.26 -21.58
N TRP A 174 8.41 0.16 -20.73
CA TRP A 174 9.10 -0.76 -19.82
C TRP A 174 8.14 -1.54 -18.91
N GLY A 175 7.25 -0.82 -18.20
CA GLY A 175 6.33 -1.43 -17.25
C GLY A 175 5.31 -2.34 -17.93
N THR A 176 4.73 -1.91 -19.04
CA THR A 176 3.81 -2.72 -19.85
C THR A 176 4.47 -3.96 -20.43
N ASN A 177 5.73 -3.91 -20.85
CA ASN A 177 6.46 -5.10 -21.30
C ASN A 177 6.69 -6.09 -20.15
N ILE A 178 6.98 -5.60 -18.94
CA ILE A 178 7.04 -6.48 -17.75
C ILE A 178 5.68 -7.13 -17.49
N LEU A 179 4.59 -6.36 -17.56
CA LEU A 179 3.23 -6.89 -17.36
C LEU A 179 2.89 -7.99 -18.38
N LYS A 180 3.31 -7.89 -19.65
CA LYS A 180 3.05 -8.93 -20.67
C LYS A 180 3.58 -10.31 -20.26
N GLU A 181 4.69 -10.35 -19.54
CA GLU A 181 5.34 -11.59 -19.08
C GLU A 181 5.03 -11.92 -17.61
N SER A 182 4.35 -11.04 -16.88
CA SER A 182 4.15 -11.14 -15.44
C SER A 182 3.28 -12.31 -14.99
N ARG A 183 3.54 -12.92 -13.84
CA ARG A 183 2.61 -13.86 -13.19
C ARG A 183 1.89 -13.18 -12.03
N ILE A 184 0.86 -13.85 -11.53
CA ILE A 184 0.17 -13.41 -10.32
C ILE A 184 1.00 -13.80 -9.08
N PHE A 185 1.13 -12.85 -8.16
CA PHE A 185 1.51 -13.05 -6.76
C PHE A 185 0.26 -12.85 -5.89
N GLY A 186 -0.14 -13.89 -5.17
CA GLY A 186 -1.48 -14.04 -4.58
C GLY A 186 -2.33 -15.05 -5.38
N PRO A 187 -3.67 -14.87 -5.49
CA PRO A 187 -4.49 -13.84 -4.84
C PRO A 187 -4.60 -14.07 -3.32
N ILE A 188 -4.84 -13.01 -2.57
CA ILE A 188 -4.96 -13.05 -1.11
C ILE A 188 -6.24 -12.33 -0.68
N LEU A 189 -7.14 -13.09 -0.06
CA LEU A 189 -8.35 -12.57 0.56
C LEU A 189 -8.05 -12.18 2.01
N TYR A 190 -8.02 -10.88 2.29
CA TYR A 190 -7.82 -10.35 3.63
C TYR A 190 -9.08 -9.64 4.13
N GLN A 191 -9.13 -9.44 5.44
CA GLN A 191 -10.23 -8.74 6.11
C GLN A 191 -9.75 -7.37 6.59
N ARG A 192 -10.62 -6.37 6.49
CA ARG A 192 -10.39 -5.02 7.01
C ARG A 192 -11.55 -4.60 7.89
N PHE A 193 -11.24 -4.18 9.10
CA PHE A 193 -12.14 -3.53 10.04
C PHE A 193 -11.84 -2.04 10.07
N ILE A 194 -12.89 -1.22 10.21
CA ILE A 194 -12.77 0.23 10.29
C ILE A 194 -13.36 0.68 11.62
N GLY A 195 -12.52 1.25 12.47
CA GLY A 195 -12.87 1.79 13.77
C GLY A 195 -12.29 3.18 13.98
N SER A 196 -11.96 3.51 15.22
CA SER A 196 -11.39 4.80 15.58
C SER A 196 -10.31 4.70 16.66
N TRP A 197 -9.27 5.51 16.50
CA TRP A 197 -8.21 5.78 17.48
C TRP A 197 -8.14 7.29 17.72
N ASN A 198 -8.43 7.76 18.94
CA ASN A 198 -8.41 9.19 19.28
C ASN A 198 -9.17 10.10 18.29
N GLY A 199 -10.32 9.61 17.78
CA GLY A 199 -11.14 10.33 16.80
C GLY A 199 -10.61 10.27 15.35
N ILE A 200 -9.50 9.59 15.11
CA ILE A 200 -8.93 9.32 13.79
C ILE A 200 -9.49 7.98 13.30
N PRO A 201 -9.89 7.83 12.03
CA PRO A 201 -10.21 6.53 11.46
C PRO A 201 -9.02 5.57 11.59
N LEU A 202 -9.27 4.40 12.18
CA LEU A 202 -8.28 3.34 12.34
C LEU A 202 -8.69 2.13 11.50
N TYR A 203 -7.77 1.62 10.70
CA TYR A 203 -7.93 0.40 9.94
C TYR A 203 -7.20 -0.73 10.65
N LEU A 204 -7.88 -1.84 10.91
CA LEU A 204 -7.26 -3.09 11.34
C LEU A 204 -7.40 -4.10 10.22
N GLU A 205 -6.28 -4.59 9.71
CA GLU A 205 -6.26 -5.59 8.64
C GLU A 205 -5.73 -6.92 9.15
N VAL A 206 -6.43 -8.01 8.80
CA VAL A 206 -6.03 -9.39 9.09
C VAL A 206 -5.70 -10.09 7.78
N TRP A 207 -4.43 -10.48 7.63
CA TRP A 207 -3.86 -11.01 6.40
C TRP A 207 -3.44 -12.47 6.56
N PRO A 208 -4.13 -13.42 5.91
CA PRO A 208 -3.66 -14.81 5.80
C PRO A 208 -2.60 -14.89 4.69
N LEU A 209 -1.34 -15.04 5.06
CA LEU A 209 -0.21 -15.14 4.12
C LEU A 209 0.48 -16.49 4.29
N LEU A 210 1.02 -17.05 3.21
CA LEU A 210 1.91 -18.20 3.31
C LEU A 210 3.07 -17.89 4.29
N ASN A 211 3.50 -18.89 5.06
CA ASN A 211 4.70 -18.80 5.89
C ASN A 211 5.98 -18.80 5.02
N SER A 212 7.16 -18.63 5.63
CA SER A 212 8.44 -18.59 4.90
C SER A 212 8.74 -19.87 4.09
N THR A 213 8.28 -21.04 4.54
CA THR A 213 8.43 -22.31 3.81
C THR A 213 7.35 -22.54 2.75
N ARG A 214 6.37 -21.64 2.64
CA ARG A 214 5.27 -21.70 1.66
C ARG A 214 4.38 -22.95 1.77
N THR A 215 4.25 -23.50 2.98
CA THR A 215 3.51 -24.75 3.22
C THR A 215 2.24 -24.56 4.05
N VAL A 216 2.19 -23.51 4.88
CA VAL A 216 1.05 -23.22 5.76
C VAL A 216 0.75 -21.73 5.78
N ILE A 217 -0.45 -21.37 6.22
CA ILE A 217 -0.87 -19.97 6.40
C ILE A 217 -0.45 -19.47 7.79
N GLU A 218 0.11 -18.28 7.81
CA GLU A 218 0.43 -17.44 8.97
C GLU A 218 -0.44 -16.16 8.90
N TYR A 219 -0.90 -15.67 10.04
CA TYR A 219 -1.74 -14.48 10.10
C TYR A 219 -0.94 -13.25 10.52
N PHE A 220 -1.07 -12.19 9.75
CA PHE A 220 -0.47 -10.89 10.06
C PHE A 220 -1.57 -9.88 10.35
N VAL A 221 -1.44 -9.16 11.47
CA VAL A 221 -2.39 -8.13 11.88
C VAL A 221 -1.70 -6.77 11.87
N GLU A 222 -2.26 -5.81 11.13
CA GLU A 222 -1.76 -4.43 11.07
C GLU A 222 -2.85 -3.45 11.49
N ALA A 223 -2.52 -2.54 12.39
CA ALA A 223 -3.30 -1.33 12.65
C ALA A 223 -2.67 -0.15 11.90
N SER A 224 -3.50 0.65 11.24
CA SER A 224 -3.03 1.84 10.51
C SER A 224 -4.01 3.00 10.56
N PHE A 225 -3.49 4.21 10.57
CA PHE A 225 -4.28 5.45 10.47
C PHE A 225 -3.55 6.47 9.60
N LYS A 226 -4.29 7.48 9.13
CA LYS A 226 -3.77 8.53 8.25
C LYS A 226 -3.96 9.92 8.84
N THR A 227 -3.03 10.82 8.55
CA THR A 227 -3.13 12.23 8.90
C THR A 227 -2.24 13.09 8.00
N GLU A 228 -2.64 14.35 7.78
CA GLU A 228 -1.86 15.31 7.00
C GLU A 228 -0.75 16.00 7.82
N SER A 229 -0.76 15.89 9.15
CA SER A 229 0.25 16.52 10.04
C SER A 229 1.31 15.51 10.47
N ARG A 230 2.58 15.89 10.27
CA ARG A 230 3.74 15.11 10.71
C ARG A 230 3.78 14.97 12.24
N GLU A 231 3.49 16.05 12.94
CA GLU A 231 3.48 16.13 14.40
C GLU A 231 2.42 15.19 14.95
N LYS A 232 1.20 15.24 14.40
CA LYS A 232 0.11 14.34 14.77
C LYS A 232 0.46 12.88 14.45
N ALA A 233 1.08 12.62 13.30
CA ALA A 233 1.53 11.28 12.94
C ALA A 233 2.53 10.71 13.95
N SER A 234 3.52 11.51 14.37
CA SER A 234 4.53 11.11 15.36
C SER A 234 3.91 10.82 16.72
N VAL A 235 3.13 11.77 17.25
CA VAL A 235 2.50 11.66 18.58
C VAL A 235 1.54 10.49 18.63
N GLU A 236 0.67 10.33 17.63
CA GLU A 236 -0.33 9.26 17.64
C GLU A 236 0.28 7.90 17.32
N LYS A 237 1.42 7.83 16.63
CA LYS A 237 2.20 6.60 16.50
C LYS A 237 2.71 6.13 17.86
N GLU A 238 3.33 7.03 18.63
CA GLU A 238 3.84 6.70 19.97
C GLU A 238 2.70 6.32 20.92
N ASN A 239 1.59 7.07 20.90
CA ASN A 239 0.41 6.76 21.71
C ASN A 239 -0.19 5.39 21.36
N LEU A 240 -0.36 5.09 20.06
CA LEU A 240 -0.91 3.82 19.63
C LEU A 240 0.05 2.67 19.98
N ALA A 241 1.35 2.82 19.74
CA ALA A 241 2.35 1.81 20.10
C ALA A 241 2.35 1.53 21.61
N GLY A 242 2.38 2.58 22.45
CA GLY A 242 2.33 2.44 23.90
C GLY A 242 1.04 1.79 24.40
N PHE A 243 -0.10 2.12 23.78
CA PHE A 243 -1.37 1.45 24.08
C PHE A 243 -1.32 -0.04 23.73
N LEU A 244 -0.88 -0.39 22.52
CA LEU A 244 -0.74 -1.78 22.09
C LEU A 244 0.23 -2.55 23.00
N GLN A 245 1.34 -1.94 23.41
CA GLN A 245 2.30 -2.54 24.35
C GLN A 245 1.66 -2.79 25.72
N SER A 246 0.91 -1.82 26.26
CA SER A 246 0.22 -1.97 27.55
C SER A 246 -0.82 -3.10 27.57
N LYS A 247 -1.30 -3.51 26.39
CA LYS A 247 -2.24 -4.62 26.22
C LYS A 247 -1.56 -5.95 25.89
N GLY A 248 -0.24 -5.96 25.69
CA GLY A 248 0.49 -7.13 25.17
C GLY A 248 0.11 -7.47 23.72
N TRP A 249 -0.39 -6.50 22.95
CA TRP A 249 -0.82 -6.69 21.57
C TRP A 249 0.24 -6.25 20.56
N PHE A 250 1.21 -5.44 20.97
CA PHE A 250 2.20 -4.87 20.07
C PHE A 250 3.21 -5.92 19.63
N LEU A 251 3.43 -6.02 18.32
CA LEU A 251 4.52 -6.81 17.76
C LEU A 251 5.66 -5.88 17.34
N GLU A 252 6.73 -5.86 18.12
CA GLU A 252 7.89 -4.97 17.92
C GLU A 252 8.78 -5.45 16.76
N ARG A 253 8.25 -5.38 15.55
CA ARG A 253 8.98 -5.59 14.31
C ARG A 253 8.32 -4.81 13.19
N GLU A 254 9.07 -4.62 12.11
CA GLU A 254 8.56 -4.02 10.88
C GLU A 254 8.50 -5.05 9.76
N LEU A 255 7.40 -5.06 9.02
CA LEU A 255 7.24 -5.90 7.83
C LEU A 255 6.44 -5.18 6.75
N LEU A 256 6.92 -5.24 5.51
CA LEU A 256 6.16 -4.77 4.35
C LEU A 256 5.39 -5.94 3.75
N LYS A 257 4.05 -5.87 3.78
CA LYS A 257 3.18 -6.89 3.18
C LYS A 257 3.52 -7.19 1.72
N THR A 258 3.82 -6.15 0.92
CA THR A 258 4.23 -6.36 -0.48
C THR A 258 5.51 -7.20 -0.57
N GLN A 259 6.50 -6.96 0.29
CA GLN A 259 7.71 -7.76 0.33
C GLN A 259 7.39 -9.22 0.66
N ILE A 260 6.62 -9.47 1.73
CA ILE A 260 6.20 -10.84 2.11
C ILE A 260 5.52 -11.55 0.94
N ILE A 261 4.63 -10.86 0.24
CA ILE A 261 3.88 -11.44 -0.88
C ILE A 261 4.82 -11.79 -2.05
N MET A 262 5.76 -10.90 -2.40
CA MET A 262 6.74 -11.14 -3.47
C MET A 262 7.71 -12.27 -3.13
N GLU A 263 8.06 -12.43 -1.85
CA GLU A 263 8.97 -13.48 -1.40
C GLU A 263 8.31 -14.85 -1.27
N ARG A 264 6.99 -14.93 -1.03
CA ARG A 264 6.32 -16.17 -0.62
C ARG A 264 5.35 -16.75 -1.66
N TYR A 265 4.94 -15.99 -2.66
CA TYR A 265 4.04 -16.42 -3.74
C TYR A 265 4.75 -16.47 -5.09
#